data_AF-A0A8J8H202-F1
#
_entry.id   AF-A0A8J8H202-F1
#
_cell.length_a   1.000
_cell.length_b   1.000
_cell.length_c   1.000
_cell.angle_alpha   90.00
_cell.angle_beta   90.00
_cell.angle_gamma   90.00
#
_symmetry.space_group_name_H-M   'P 1'
#
loop_
_entity.id
_entity.type
_entity.pdbx_description
1 polymer ?
#
loop_
_entity_poly.entity_id
_entity_poly.type
_entity_poly.pdbx_seq_one_letter_code
_entity_poly.pdbx_strand_id
1 'polypeptide(L)' 'RQFAEHPEVRYGITAMCIGIGMGGTVIWENPQWNGESK' A
#
# COMPACT_ATOMS: atom_id res chain seq x y z
N ARG A 1 -0.80 1.40 -10.82
CA ARG A 1 -0.24 2.69 -11.27
C ARG A 1 -0.15 3.74 -10.15
N GLN A 2 -0.87 3.59 -9.03
CA GLN A 2 -0.77 4.48 -7.86
C GLN A 2 0.66 4.85 -7.43
N PHE A 3 1.57 3.88 -7.20
CA PHE A 3 2.95 4.21 -6.80
C PHE A 3 3.78 4.89 -7.90
N ALA A 4 3.42 4.73 -9.16
CA ALA A 4 4.08 5.43 -10.26
C ALA A 4 3.59 6.89 -10.38
N GLU A 5 2.33 7.14 -10.03
CA GLU A 5 1.76 8.49 -9.92
C GLU A 5 2.23 9.20 -8.63
N HIS A 6 2.51 8.43 -7.56
CA HIS A 6 2.96 8.91 -6.25
C HIS A 6 4.19 8.12 -5.74
N PRO A 7 5.40 8.36 -6.28
CA PRO A 7 6.62 7.65 -5.88
C PRO A 7 7.10 8.00 -4.46
N GLU A 8 6.65 9.12 -3.89
CA GLU A 8 6.95 9.56 -2.54
C GLU A 8 6.31 8.68 -1.45
N VAL A 9 5.28 7.92 -1.80
CA VAL A 9 4.56 7.05 -0.86
C VAL A 9 5.30 5.72 -0.71
N ARG A 10 5.61 5.36 0.54
CA ARG A 10 6.31 4.10 0.88
C ARG A 10 5.39 2.89 0.91
N TYR A 11 4.20 3.06 1.51
CA TYR A 11 3.31 1.95 1.78
C TYR A 11 1.93 2.20 1.19
N GLY A 12 1.36 1.16 0.61
CA GLY A 12 -0.04 1.10 0.21
C GLY A 12 -0.77 0.01 1.00
N ILE A 13 -2.08 0.14 1.12
CA ILE A 13 -2.92 -0.85 1.78
C ILE A 13 -4.07 -1.25 0.87
N THR A 14 -4.45 -2.51 0.93
CA THR A 14 -5.70 -2.99 0.36
C THR A 14 -6.40 -3.84 1.39
N ALA A 15 -7.66 -3.53 1.65
CA ALA A 15 -8.51 -4.28 2.55
C ALA A 15 -9.67 -4.88 1.77
N MET A 16 -10.08 -6.09 2.13
CA MET A 16 -11.20 -6.78 1.51
C MET A 16 -12.01 -7.52 2.58
N CYS A 17 -13.33 -7.49 2.42
CA CYS A 17 -14.26 -8.31 3.19
C CYS A 17 -14.40 -9.69 2.52
N ILE A 18 -14.29 -10.76 3.30
CA ILE A 18 -14.51 -12.13 2.82
C ILE A 18 -15.94 -12.60 3.16
N GLY A 19 -16.56 -12.02 4.19
CA GLY A 19 -17.89 -12.40 4.70
C GLY A 19 -17.80 -13.18 6.01
N ILE A 20 -18.95 -13.42 6.66
CA ILE A 20 -19.06 -14.14 7.96
C ILE A 20 -18.13 -13.54 9.05
N GLY A 21 -17.99 -12.22 9.05
CA GLY A 21 -17.14 -11.50 10.01
C GLY A 21 -15.63 -11.61 9.75
N MET A 22 -15.20 -12.18 8.62
CA MET A 22 -13.79 -12.28 8.25
C MET A 22 -13.41 -11.25 7.18
N GLY A 23 -12.19 -10.75 7.28
CA GLY A 23 -11.58 -9.85 6.31
C GLY A 23 -10.07 -10.04 6.25
N GLY A 24 -9.47 -9.54 5.18
CA GLY A 24 -8.03 -9.61 4.95
C GLY A 24 -7.46 -8.25 4.54
N THR A 25 -6.20 -8.06 4.85
CA THR A 25 -5.45 -6.85 4.51
C THR A 25 -4.10 -7.22 3.94
N VAL A 26 -3.72 -6.56 2.85
CA VAL A 26 -2.39 -6.64 2.27
C VAL A 26 -1.73 -5.28 2.37
N ILE A 27 -0.50 -5.27 2.90
CA ILE A 27 0.38 -4.11 2.89
C ILE A 27 1.35 -4.29 1.74
N TRP A 28 1.49 -3.25 0.94
CA TRP A 28 2.39 -3.19 -0.19
C TRP A 28 3.49 -2.19 0.12
N GLU A 29 4.74 -2.54 -0.14
CA GLU A 29 5.87 -1.60 -0.08
C GLU A 29 6.24 -1.16 -1.49
N ASN A 30 6.49 0.13 -1.67
CA ASN A 30 6.99 0.70 -2.91
C ASN A 30 8.52 0.55 -2.95
N PRO A 31 9.08 -0.30 -3.82
CA PRO A 31 10.52 -0.51 -3.91
C PRO A 31 11.28 0.68 -4.51
N GLN A 32 10.58 1.67 -5.08
CA GLN A 32 11.17 2.90 -5.60
C GLN A 32 11.19 4.03 -4.57
N TRP A 33 10.75 3.77 -3.34
CA TRP A 33 10.76 4.75 -2.28
C TRP A 33 12.19 4.97 -1.76
N ASN A 34 12.74 6.16 -2.01
CA ASN A 34 14.14 6.49 -1.70
C ASN A 34 14.35 7.12 -0.31
N GLY A 35 13.31 7.23 0.51
CA GLY A 35 13.44 7.68 1.90
C GLY A 35 13.73 9.18 2.11
N GLU A 36 13.90 9.95 1.05
CA GLU A 36 14.14 11.39 1.11
C GLU A 36 12.82 12.16 1.26
N SER A 37 12.20 12.07 2.44
CA SER A 37 11.30 13.11 2.90
C SER A 37 11.70 13.55 4.32
N LYS A 38 12.73 14.39 4.39
CA LYS A 38 12.86 15.37 5.47
C LYS A 38 13.71 16.55 5.02
#